data_AF-A0A078KY07-F1
#
_entry.id   AF-A0A078KY07-F1
#
_cell.length_a   1.000
_cell.length_b   1.000
_cell.length_c   1.000
_cell.angle_alpha   90.00
_cell.angle_beta   90.00
_cell.angle_gamma   90.00
#
_symmetry.space_group_name_H-M   'P 1'
#
loop_
_entity.id
_entity.type
_entity.pdbx_description
1 polymer ?
#
loop_
_entity_poly.entity_id
_entity_poly.type
_entity_poly.pdbx_seq_one_letter_code
_entity_poly.pdbx_strand_id
1 'polypeptide(L)'
;MDKYQPRDFKWRHFHGEVIMQCVRWYCKYGISYRDLEEMMKERGLEIAHTTVYRWVQHYAPELKKRLEWYKKRYSNRWHLDETYIRVKGEWKYLYRAIDERGNTIDFYLSEVLLKVYVNF
;
A
#
# COMPACT_ATOMS: atom_id res chain seq x y z
N MET A 1 -20.96 22.98 -15.13
CA MET A 1 -19.53 23.15 -14.80
C MET A 1 -18.83 21.87 -15.19
N ASP A 2 -18.15 21.87 -16.33
CA ASP A 2 -17.38 20.72 -16.79
C ASP A 2 -16.16 20.57 -15.88
N LYS A 3 -16.19 19.60 -14.98
CA LYS A 3 -15.09 19.37 -14.04
C LYS A 3 -13.93 18.77 -14.84
N TYR A 4 -12.85 19.53 -14.99
CA TYR A 4 -11.61 19.05 -15.59
C TYR A 4 -11.16 17.76 -14.90
N GLN A 5 -11.32 16.62 -15.56
CA GLN A 5 -10.90 15.32 -15.05
C GLN A 5 -9.48 15.04 -15.53
N PRO A 6 -8.50 14.81 -14.62
CA PRO A 6 -7.13 14.47 -15.01
C PRO A 6 -7.12 13.25 -15.93
N ARG A 7 -6.20 13.22 -16.91
CA ARG A 7 -6.08 12.11 -17.89
C ARG A 7 -6.03 10.73 -17.22
N ASP A 8 -5.45 10.64 -16.02
CA ASP A 8 -5.35 9.43 -15.21
C ASP A 8 -6.72 8.79 -14.87
N PHE A 9 -7.80 9.58 -14.85
CA PHE A 9 -9.16 9.13 -14.56
C PHE A 9 -10.06 9.13 -15.79
N LYS A 10 -9.50 9.31 -17.00
CA LYS A 10 -10.29 9.30 -18.23
C LYS A 10 -11.03 7.95 -18.35
N TRP A 11 -12.30 8.00 -18.75
CA TRP A 11 -13.20 6.84 -18.88
C TRP A 11 -13.60 6.14 -17.58
N ARG A 12 -13.35 6.76 -16.41
CA ARG A 12 -13.87 6.26 -15.14
C ARG A 12 -15.27 6.81 -14.90
N HIS A 13 -16.18 5.92 -14.47
CA HIS A 13 -17.56 6.27 -14.11
C HIS A 13 -17.63 7.23 -12.92
N PHE A 14 -16.67 7.14 -12.00
CA PHE A 14 -16.59 7.99 -10.81
C PHE A 14 -15.54 9.07 -10.99
N HIS A 15 -15.78 10.22 -10.35
CA HIS A 15 -14.84 11.33 -10.33
C HIS A 15 -13.53 10.92 -9.66
N GLY A 16 -12.40 11.41 -10.17
CA GLY A 16 -11.07 11.02 -9.67
C GLY A 16 -10.89 11.26 -8.17
N GLU A 17 -11.52 12.30 -7.62
CA GLU A 17 -11.50 12.59 -6.18
C GLU A 17 -12.10 11.47 -5.33
N VAL A 18 -13.22 10.88 -5.74
CA VAL A 18 -13.87 9.77 -5.03
C VAL A 18 -12.98 8.53 -5.06
N ILE A 19 -12.43 8.23 -6.24
CA ILE A 19 -11.49 7.11 -6.44
C ILE A 19 -10.29 7.27 -5.51
N MET A 20 -9.66 8.44 -5.53
CA MET A 20 -8.46 8.72 -4.74
C MET A 20 -8.74 8.76 -3.24
N GLN A 21 -9.93 9.23 -2.82
CA GLN A 21 -10.36 9.19 -1.43
C GLN A 21 -10.40 7.75 -0.93
N CYS A 22 -11.04 6.84 -1.67
CA CYS A 22 -11.13 5.42 -1.31
C CYS A 22 -9.75 4.76 -1.26
N VAL A 23 -8.93 4.97 -2.29
CA VAL A 23 -7.56 4.41 -2.36
C VAL A 23 -6.71 4.94 -1.21
N ARG A 24 -6.77 6.24 -0.91
CA ARG A 24 -6.04 6.84 0.21
C ARG A 24 -6.48 6.25 1.55
N TRP A 25 -7.77 6.08 1.76
CA TRP A 25 -8.30 5.54 3.01
C TRP A 25 -7.90 4.08 3.24
N TYR A 26 -7.96 3.27 2.18
CA TYR A 26 -7.41 1.92 2.21
C TYR A 26 -5.92 1.93 2.58
N CYS A 27 -5.09 2.67 1.83
CA CYS A 27 -3.64 2.65 2.01
C CYS A 27 -3.16 3.27 3.34
N LYS A 28 -3.83 4.33 3.83
CA LYS A 28 -3.37 5.07 5.02
C LYS A 28 -3.94 4.51 6.33
N TYR A 29 -5.19 4.08 6.33
CA TYR A 29 -5.90 3.71 7.55
C TYR A 29 -6.24 2.20 7.62
N GLY A 30 -6.00 1.44 6.54
CA GLY A 30 -6.27 0.00 6.51
C GLY A 30 -7.76 -0.34 6.52
N ILE A 31 -8.64 0.59 6.14
CA ILE A 31 -10.09 0.37 6.10
C ILE A 31 -10.40 -0.73 5.08
N SER A 32 -11.27 -1.68 5.44
CA SER A 32 -11.58 -2.80 4.55
C SER A 32 -12.39 -2.34 3.33
N TYR A 33 -12.37 -3.12 2.26
CA TYR A 33 -13.13 -2.79 1.05
C TYR A 33 -14.64 -2.73 1.28
N ARG A 34 -15.16 -3.54 2.22
CA ARG A 34 -16.59 -3.56 2.57
C ARG A 34 -16.97 -2.33 3.38
N ASP A 35 -16.14 -1.96 4.36
CA ASP A 35 -16.37 -0.73 5.13
C ASP A 35 -16.32 0.50 4.21
N LEU A 36 -15.40 0.52 3.23
CA LEU A 36 -15.36 1.59 2.22
C LEU A 36 -16.63 1.65 1.37
N GLU A 37 -17.21 0.51 0.99
CA GLU A 37 -18.50 0.46 0.30
C GLU A 37 -19.62 1.04 1.17
N GLU A 38 -19.71 0.66 2.44
CA GLU A 38 -20.71 1.19 3.38
C GLU A 38 -20.53 2.69 3.61
N MET A 39 -19.31 3.17 3.84
CA MET A 39 -19.00 4.59 4.01
C MET A 39 -19.33 5.43 2.76
N MET A 40 -19.17 4.87 1.56
CA MET A 40 -19.55 5.55 0.32
C MET A 40 -21.06 5.55 0.14
N LYS A 41 -21.74 4.47 0.52
CA LYS A 41 -23.20 4.38 0.53
C LYS A 41 -23.83 5.42 1.45
N GLU A 42 -23.28 5.62 2.65
CA GLU A 42 -23.69 6.70 3.58
C GLU A 42 -23.56 8.11 2.96
N ARG A 43 -22.63 8.28 2.02
CA ARG A 43 -22.42 9.52 1.27
C ARG A 43 -23.28 9.62 0.00
N GLY A 44 -24.20 8.67 -0.21
CA GLY A 44 -25.06 8.61 -1.40
C GLY A 44 -24.38 8.09 -2.66
N LEU A 45 -23.24 7.40 -2.54
CA LEU A 45 -22.50 6.83 -3.66
C LEU A 45 -22.57 5.30 -3.61
N GLU A 46 -23.25 4.70 -4.58
CA GLU A 46 -23.30 3.24 -4.72
C GLU A 46 -22.03 2.72 -5.39
N ILE A 47 -21.06 2.27 -4.58
CA ILE A 47 -19.78 1.74 -5.04
C ILE A 47 -19.56 0.36 -4.43
N ALA A 48 -19.57 -0.67 -5.27
CA ALA A 48 -19.27 -2.03 -4.81
C ALA A 48 -17.82 -2.16 -4.31
N HIS A 49 -17.58 -2.93 -3.24
CA HIS A 49 -16.24 -3.20 -2.70
C HIS A 49 -15.25 -3.75 -3.75
N THR A 50 -15.74 -4.52 -4.74
CA THR A 50 -14.91 -5.03 -5.85
C THR A 50 -14.40 -3.92 -6.76
N THR A 51 -15.15 -2.83 -6.90
CA THR A 51 -14.74 -1.63 -7.64
C THR A 51 -13.63 -0.91 -6.89
N VAL A 52 -13.76 -0.75 -5.57
CA VAL A 52 -12.72 -0.20 -4.71
C VAL A 52 -11.45 -1.04 -4.76
N TYR A 53 -11.59 -2.37 -4.70
CA TYR A 53 -10.46 -3.30 -4.87
C TYR A 53 -9.71 -3.06 -6.18
N ARG A 54 -10.42 -2.98 -7.32
CA ARG A 54 -9.82 -2.72 -8.63
C ARG A 54 -9.12 -1.37 -8.68
N TRP A 55 -9.68 -0.33 -8.05
CA TRP A 55 -9.03 0.97 -7.94
C TRP A 55 -7.75 0.90 -7.12
N VAL A 56 -7.77 0.23 -5.96
CA VAL A 56 -6.58 0.07 -5.13
C VAL A 56 -5.48 -0.67 -5.89
N GLN A 57 -5.80 -1.78 -6.55
CA GLN A 57 -4.83 -2.55 -7.33
C GLN A 57 -4.20 -1.71 -8.46
N HIS A 58 -4.95 -0.81 -9.07
CA HIS A 58 -4.47 0.02 -10.17
C HIS A 58 -3.71 1.27 -9.72
N TYR A 59 -4.28 2.04 -8.79
CA TYR A 59 -3.77 3.37 -8.43
C TYR A 59 -2.79 3.36 -7.26
N ALA A 60 -2.83 2.37 -6.36
CA ALA A 60 -1.87 2.33 -5.25
C ALA A 60 -0.41 2.16 -5.73
N PRO A 61 -0.09 1.31 -6.72
CA PRO A 61 1.25 1.22 -7.27
C PRO A 61 1.71 2.52 -7.95
N GLU A 62 0.82 3.17 -8.71
CA GLU A 62 1.10 4.46 -9.35
C GLU A 62 1.39 5.56 -8.32
N LEU A 63 0.60 5.61 -7.24
CA LEU A 63 0.83 6.50 -6.11
C LEU A 63 2.18 6.23 -5.45
N LYS A 64 2.51 4.96 -5.20
CA LYS A 64 3.80 4.58 -4.61
C LYS A 64 4.96 5.05 -5.49
N LYS A 65 4.90 4.81 -6.80
CA LYS A 65 5.92 5.23 -7.76
C LYS A 65 6.12 6.74 -7.79
N ARG A 66 5.02 7.51 -7.76
CA ARG A 66 5.10 8.99 -7.71
C ARG A 66 5.66 9.46 -6.36
N LEU A 67 5.31 8.79 -5.27
CA LEU A 67 5.79 9.14 -3.92
C LEU A 67 7.26 8.75 -3.69
N GLU A 68 7.76 7.71 -4.34
CA GLU A 68 9.17 7.29 -4.26
C GLU A 68 10.13 8.41 -4.67
N TRP A 69 9.78 9.24 -5.65
CA TRP A 69 10.57 10.43 -6.01
C TRP A 69 10.69 11.47 -4.90
N TYR A 70 9.70 11.53 -4.00
CA TYR A 70 9.69 12.43 -2.85
C TYR A 70 10.33 11.79 -1.60
N LYS A 71 10.62 10.49 -1.61
CA LYS A 71 11.28 9.84 -0.47
C LYS A 71 12.70 10.38 -0.33
N LYS A 72 13.03 10.87 0.87
CA LYS A 72 14.39 11.25 1.27
C LYS A 72 15.35 10.07 1.04
N ARG A 73 16.60 10.36 0.65
CA ARG A 73 17.71 9.39 0.66
C ARG A 73 17.74 8.68 2.02
N TYR A 74 17.68 7.35 2.01
CA TYR A 74 17.89 6.53 3.20
C TYR A 74 19.28 6.79 3.76
N SER A 75 19.45 6.63 5.06
CA SER A 75 20.77 6.74 5.69
C SER A 75 21.69 5.61 5.24
N ASN A 76 23.01 5.83 5.35
CA ASN A 76 24.01 4.81 5.04
C ASN A 76 24.05 3.67 6.07
N ARG A 77 23.37 3.82 7.21
CA ARG A 77 23.22 2.80 8.24
C ARG A 77 21.80 2.25 8.26
N TRP A 78 21.69 0.93 8.27
CA TRP A 78 20.43 0.20 8.31
C TRP A 78 20.56 -1.01 9.25
N HIS A 79 19.42 -1.43 9.80
CA HIS A 79 19.24 -2.58 10.66
C HIS A 79 18.33 -3.60 9.96
N LEU A 80 18.53 -4.88 10.24
CA LEU A 80 17.70 -5.96 9.73
C LEU A 80 16.91 -6.59 10.88
N ASP A 81 15.59 -6.44 10.86
CA ASP A 81 14.69 -7.15 11.78
C ASP A 81 14.25 -8.47 11.17
N GLU A 82 14.32 -9.57 11.93
CA GLU A 82 13.70 -10.85 11.58
C GLU A 82 12.43 -11.06 12.42
N THR A 83 11.33 -11.46 11.80
CA THR A 83 10.07 -11.79 12.47
C THR A 83 9.38 -12.96 11.78
N TYR A 84 8.61 -13.75 12.54
CA TYR A 84 7.91 -14.92 12.05
C TYR A 84 6.44 -14.57 11.83
N ILE A 85 5.94 -14.75 10.61
CA ILE A 85 4.53 -14.48 10.28
C ILE A 85 3.88 -15.71 9.66
N ARG A 86 2.58 -15.88 9.89
CA ARG A 86 1.81 -16.98 9.32
C ARG A 86 1.15 -16.53 8.01
N VAL A 87 1.54 -17.14 6.89
CA VAL A 87 1.01 -16.84 5.55
C VAL A 87 0.35 -18.09 4.99
N LYS A 88 -0.95 -18.01 4.69
CA LYS A 88 -1.76 -19.16 4.20
C LYS A 88 -1.66 -20.43 5.05
N GLY A 89 -1.47 -20.27 6.37
CA GLY A 89 -1.40 -21.38 7.32
C GLY A 89 0.03 -21.84 7.65
N GLU A 90 1.03 -21.43 6.87
CA GLU A 90 2.45 -21.79 7.04
C GLU A 90 3.24 -20.67 7.72
N TRP A 91 4.20 -21.01 8.58
CA TRP A 91 5.12 -20.04 9.16
C TRP A 91 6.21 -19.66 8.16
N LYS A 92 6.41 -18.36 7.96
CA LYS A 92 7.45 -17.80 7.08
C LYS A 92 8.25 -16.74 7.82
N TYR A 93 9.51 -16.58 7.41
CA TYR A 93 10.46 -15.60 7.95
C TYR A 93 10.32 -14.30 7.17
N LEU A 94 9.93 -13.24 7.86
CA LEU A 94 9.88 -11.89 7.33
C LEU A 94 11.09 -11.10 7.83
N TYR A 95 11.91 -10.70 6.89
CA TYR A 95 13.03 -9.79 7.09
C TYR A 95 12.62 -8.37 6.71
N ARG A 96 12.97 -7.38 7.53
CA ARG A 96 12.73 -5.96 7.26
C ARG A 96 14.02 -5.17 7.39
N ALA A 97 14.44 -4.52 6.31
CA ALA A 97 15.55 -3.57 6.36
C ALA A 97 15.01 -2.19 6.77
N ILE A 98 15.50 -1.64 7.87
CA ILE A 98 15.03 -0.39 8.46
C ILE A 98 16.21 0.58 8.58
N ASP A 99 16.04 1.84 8.19
CA ASP A 99 17.08 2.85 8.38
C ASP A 99 17.17 3.32 9.85
N GLU A 100 18.23 4.04 10.19
CA GLU A 100 18.41 4.60 11.55
C GLU A 100 17.28 5.54 12.03
N ARG A 101 16.43 6.01 11.12
CA ARG A 101 15.28 6.88 11.40
C ARG A 101 13.97 6.11 11.54
N GLY A 102 14.01 4.77 11.47
CA GLY A 102 12.84 3.92 11.54
C GLY A 102 12.05 3.81 10.24
N ASN A 103 12.55 4.35 9.12
CA ASN A 103 11.91 4.15 7.82
C ASN A 103 12.24 2.78 7.28
N THR A 104 11.22 2.03 6.85
CA THR A 104 11.46 0.76 6.18
C THR A 104 11.99 0.98 4.77
N ILE A 105 13.14 0.37 4.50
CA ILE A 105 13.84 0.35 3.22
C ILE A 105 13.25 -0.74 2.33
N ASP A 106 13.25 -1.99 2.82
CA ASP A 106 12.79 -3.15 2.06
C ASP A 106 12.33 -4.31 2.97
N PHE A 107 11.66 -5.29 2.37
CA PHE A 107 11.17 -6.50 3.02
C PHE A 107 11.50 -7.74 2.20
N TYR A 108 11.90 -8.82 2.85
CA TYR A 108 12.12 -10.11 2.21
C TYR A 108 11.39 -11.22 2.98
N LEU A 109 10.61 -12.04 2.28
CA LEU A 109 9.88 -13.15 2.87
C LEU A 109 10.50 -14.48 2.41
N SER A 110 10.94 -15.30 3.36
CA SER A 110 11.58 -16.59 3.11
C SER A 110 10.82 -17.72 3.81
N GLU A 111 10.84 -18.90 3.20
CA GLU A 111 10.35 -20.13 3.83
C GLU A 111 11.38 -20.73 4.78
N VAL A 112 12.65 -20.40 4.58
CA VAL A 112 13.76 -20.93 5.36
C VAL A 112 14.49 -19.79 6.07
N LEU A 113 14.94 -20.04 7.30
CA LEU A 113 15.81 -19.14 8.04
C LEU A 113 17.06 -18.84 7.20
N LEU A 114 17.25 -17.58 6.84
CA LEU A 114 18.51 -17.13 6.25
C LEU A 114 19.58 -17.12 7.34
N LYS A 115 20.52 -18.07 7.26
CA LYS A 115 21.75 -18.00 8.04
C LYS A 115 22.64 -16.92 7.45
N VAL A 116 22.50 -15.69 7.97
CA VAL A 116 23.49 -14.64 7.70
C VAL A 116 24.73 -14.99 8.53
N TYR A 117 25.75 -15.56 7.89
CA TYR A 117 27.06 -15.76 8.51
C TYR A 117 27.70 -14.38 8.70
N VAL A 118 27.50 -13.77 9.86
CA VAL A 118 28.27 -12.61 10.28
C VAL A 118 29.56 -13.14 10.90
N ASN A 119 30.65 -13.15 10.13
CA ASN A 119 31.98 -13.28 10.72
C ASN A 119 32.28 -11.96 11.43
N PHE A 120 32.46 -12.04 12.75
CA PHE A 120 33.02 -10.95 13.57
C PHE A 120 34.50 -10.77 13.26
#